data_AF-X0Y1R0-F1
#
_entry.id   AF-X0Y1R0-F1
#
_cell.length_a   1.000
_cell.length_b   1.000
_cell.length_c   1.000
_cell.angle_alpha   90.00
_cell.angle_beta   90.00
_cell.angle_gamma   90.00
#
_symmetry.space_group_name_H-M   'P 1'
#
loop_
_entity.id
_entity.type
_entity.pdbx_description
1 polymer ?
#
loop_
_entity_poly.entity_id
_entity_poly.type
_entity_poly.pdbx_seq_one_letter_code
_entity_poly.pdbx_strand_id
1 'polypeptide(L)' 'IIVPAEEMPPTQWETLARLEALGFPVARNVNRRVDTLDEAIIYCQEWMERRDELPYEVDGLVIKVN' A
#
# COMPACT_ATOMS: atom_id res chain seq x y z
N ILE A 1 18.87 14.06 -7.69
CA ILE A 1 17.81 14.55 -8.60
C ILE A 1 16.68 15.02 -7.71
N ILE A 2 16.40 16.34 -7.67
CA ILE A 2 15.25 16.88 -6.94
C ILE A 2 14.11 16.93 -7.94
N VAL A 3 13.04 16.17 -7.67
CA VAL A 3 11.83 16.17 -8.49
C VAL A 3 10.98 17.35 -8.02
N PRO A 4 10.64 18.32 -8.89
CA PRO A 4 9.79 19.44 -8.50
C PRO A 4 8.41 18.95 -8.06
N ALA A 5 7.75 19.67 -7.14
CA ALA A 5 6.50 19.24 -6.52
C ALA A 5 5.36 19.00 -7.53
N GLU A 6 5.36 19.73 -8.66
CA GLU A 6 4.41 19.59 -9.77
C GLU A 6 4.56 18.26 -10.53
N GLU A 7 5.66 17.55 -10.36
CA GLU A 7 5.86 16.20 -10.91
C GLU A 7 5.51 15.09 -9.92
N MET A 8 5.16 15.38 -8.66
CA MET A 8 4.81 14.35 -7.69
C MET A 8 3.39 13.83 -7.92
N PRO A 9 3.17 12.50 -7.87
CA PRO A 9 1.81 11.97 -7.95
C PRO A 9 0.94 12.50 -6.81
N PRO A 10 -0.30 12.93 -7.07
CA PRO A 10 -1.13 13.60 -6.07
C PRO A 10 -1.62 12.65 -4.98
N THR A 11 -1.58 11.34 -5.22
CA THR A 11 -2.03 10.34 -4.24
C THR A 11 -0.93 9.36 -3.86
N GLN A 12 -1.10 8.74 -2.69
CA GLN A 12 -0.20 7.67 -2.24
C GLN A 12 -0.23 6.47 -3.19
N TRP A 13 -1.40 6.13 -3.73
CA TRP A 13 -1.58 5.03 -4.66
C TRP A 13 -0.82 5.22 -5.97
N GLU A 14 -0.89 6.42 -6.56
CA GLU A 14 -0.13 6.76 -7.77
C GLU A 14 1.37 6.85 -7.48
N THR A 15 1.76 7.27 -6.28
CA THR A 15 3.16 7.23 -5.84
C THR A 15 3.70 5.80 -5.85
N LEU A 16 2.96 4.83 -5.30
CA LEU A 16 3.34 3.42 -5.36
C LEU A 16 3.42 2.90 -6.79
N ALA A 17 2.48 3.29 -7.66
CA ALA A 17 2.50 2.90 -9.06
C ALA A 17 3.73 3.46 -9.81
N ARG A 18 4.11 4.72 -9.54
CA ARG A 18 5.31 5.32 -10.10
C ARG A 18 6.58 4.64 -9.59
N LEU A 19 6.67 4.35 -8.30
CA LEU A 19 7.82 3.65 -7.72
C LEU A 19 8.01 2.27 -8.35
N GLU A 20 6.93 1.52 -8.52
CA GLU A 20 6.96 0.23 -9.22
C GLU A 20 7.42 0.38 -10.68
N ALA A 21 6.89 1.36 -11.43
CA ALA A 21 7.32 1.62 -12.80
C ALA A 21 8.81 2.01 -12.92
N LEU A 22 9.39 2.57 -11.86
CA LEU A 22 10.81 2.87 -11.75
C LEU A 22 11.67 1.68 -11.28
N GLY A 23 11.05 0.52 -11.00
CA GLY A 23 11.74 -0.71 -10.59
C GLY A 23 11.97 -0.83 -9.08
N PHE A 24 11.36 0.02 -8.26
CA PHE A 24 11.41 -0.16 -6.81
C PHE A 24 10.47 -1.29 -6.36
N PRO A 25 10.84 -2.06 -5.32
CA PRO A 25 9.98 -3.09 -4.76
C PRO A 25 8.76 -2.46 -4.09
N VAL A 26 7.57 -2.95 -4.43
CA VAL A 26 6.28 -2.53 -3.86
C VAL A 26 5.48 -3.78 -3.45
N ALA A 27 4.83 -3.74 -2.29
CA ALA A 27 4.03 -4.85 -1.77
C ALA A 27 2.65 -4.99 -2.47
N ARG A 28 2.63 -5.14 -3.80
CA ARG A 28 1.38 -5.20 -4.61
C ARG A 28 0.43 -6.33 -4.22
N ASN A 29 0.97 -7.43 -3.70
CA ASN A 29 0.19 -8.57 -3.22
C ASN A 29 -0.56 -8.28 -1.90
N VAL A 30 -0.16 -7.25 -1.16
CA VAL A 30 -0.76 -6.87 0.14
C VAL A 30 -1.47 -5.51 0.08
N ASN A 31 -1.04 -4.61 -0.80
CA ASN A 31 -1.64 -3.27 -0.90
C ASN A 31 -3.03 -3.33 -1.55
N ARG A 32 -4.03 -2.73 -0.89
CA ARG A 32 -5.39 -2.58 -1.40
C ARG A 32 -5.90 -1.17 -1.17
N ARG A 33 -6.49 -0.57 -2.20
CA ARG A 33 -7.29 0.65 -2.07
C ARG A 33 -8.73 0.26 -1.77
N VAL A 34 -9.32 0.94 -0.80
CA VAL A 34 -10.71 0.79 -0.34
C VAL A 34 -11.33 2.19 -0.24
N ASP A 35 -12.65 2.29 -0.36
CA ASP A 35 -13.34 3.59 -0.40
C ASP A 35 -13.97 3.95 0.95
N THR A 36 -14.08 2.99 1.88
CA THR A 36 -14.67 3.20 3.21
C THR A 36 -13.78 2.68 4.34
N LEU A 37 -13.98 3.22 5.54
CA LEU A 37 -13.29 2.74 6.74
C LEU A 37 -13.69 1.30 7.10
N ASP A 38 -14.96 0.93 6.90
CA ASP A 38 -15.44 -0.43 7.18
C ASP A 38 -14.74 -1.47 6.29
N GLU A 39 -14.57 -1.16 5.00
CA GLU A 39 -13.77 -2.00 4.09
C GLU A 39 -12.30 -2.12 4.54
N ALA A 40 -11.71 -1.02 5.03
CA ALA A 40 -10.34 -1.05 5.56
C ALA A 40 -10.23 -1.96 6.81
N ILE A 41 -11.22 -1.91 7.71
CA ILE A 41 -11.27 -2.74 8.91
C ILE A 41 -11.41 -4.22 8.53
N ILE A 42 -12.34 -4.54 7.62
CA ILE A 42 -12.53 -5.92 7.14
C ILE A 42 -11.23 -6.45 6.55
N TYR A 43 -10.55 -5.65 5.72
CA TYR A 43 -9.29 -6.06 5.10
C TYR A 43 -8.16 -6.28 6.13
N CYS A 44 -8.11 -5.48 7.19
CA CYS A 44 -7.16 -5.69 8.28
C CYS A 44 -7.42 -7.02 9.01
N GLN A 45 -8.69 -7.36 9.26
CA GLN A 45 -9.06 -8.61 9.91
C GLN A 45 -8.71 -9.83 9.04
N GLU A 46 -9.01 -9.78 7.74
CA GLU A 46 -8.65 -10.84 6.79
C GLU A 46 -7.13 -11.11 6.78
N TRP A 47 -6.31 -10.06 6.83
CA TRP A 47 -4.84 -10.20 6.81
C TRP A 47 -4.24 -10.68 8.12
N MET A 48 -4.91 -10.46 9.26
CA MET A 48 -4.45 -11.02 10.54
C MET A 48 -4.42 -12.55 10.52
N GLU A 49 -5.34 -13.18 9.78
CA GLU A 49 -5.38 -14.65 9.61
C GLU A 49 -4.35 -15.14 8.58
N ARG A 50 -4.01 -14.30 7.61
CA ARG A 50 -3.18 -14.67 6.44
C ARG A 50 -1.72 -14.24 6.55
N ARG A 51 -1.36 -13.48 7.58
CA ARG A 51 0.00 -12.93 7.73
C ARG A 51 1.09 -13.99 7.70
N ASP A 52 0.81 -15.20 8.19
CA ASP A 52 1.75 -16.31 8.23
C ASP A 52 1.97 -16.98 6.85
N GLU A 53 1.18 -16.58 5.83
CA GLU A 53 1.38 -17.00 4.44
C GLU A 53 2.52 -16.22 3.76
N LEU A 54 2.94 -15.09 4.32
CA LEU A 54 3.98 -14.25 3.75
C LEU A 54 5.37 -14.86 4.05
N PRO A 55 6.34 -14.74 3.13
CA PRO A 55 7.70 -15.22 3.34
C PRO A 55 8.51 -14.30 4.29
N TYR A 56 7.85 -13.45 5.06
CA TYR A 56 8.40 -12.48 5.99
C TYR A 56 7.39 -12.17 7.09
N GLU A 57 7.87 -11.71 8.25
CA GLU A 57 7.02 -11.31 9.37
C GLU A 57 6.38 -9.95 9.13
N VAL A 58 5.13 -9.81 9.58
CA VAL A 58 4.40 -8.54 9.58
C VAL A 58 3.68 -8.33 10.91
N ASP A 59 3.78 -7.12 11.46
CA ASP A 59 3.10 -6.75 12.71
C ASP A 59 1.61 -6.42 12.49
N GLY A 60 1.24 -6.00 11.28
CA GLY A 60 -0.11 -5.61 10.90
C GLY A 60 -0.15 -4.84 9.58
N LEU A 61 -1.29 -4.19 9.30
CA LEU A 61 -1.46 -3.32 8.14
C LEU A 61 -1.37 -1.83 8.52
N VAL A 62 -0.98 -1.01 7.55
CA VAL A 62 -0.96 0.45 7.67
C VAL A 62 -2.09 1.04 6.82
N ILE A 63 -3.02 1.74 7.46
CA ILE A 63 -4.07 2.50 6.77
C ILE A 63 -3.53 3.90 6.45
N LYS A 64 -3.67 4.33 5.20
CA LYS A 64 -3.27 5.66 4.73
C LYS A 64 -4.44 6.31 4.02
N VAL A 65 -4.65 7.60 4.26
CA VAL A 65 -5.56 8.41 3.45
C VAL A 65 -4.89 8.63 2.10
N ASN A 66 -5.64 8.38 1.02
CA ASN A 66 -5.12 8.40 -0.34
C ASN A 66 -5.19 9.78 -0.98
#